data_AF-A0A7C4TPY7-F1
#
_entry.id   AF-A0A7C4TPY7-F1
#
_cell.length_a   1.000
_cell.length_b   1.000
_cell.length_c   1.000
_cell.angle_alpha   90.00
_cell.angle_beta   90.00
_cell.angle_gamma   90.00
#
_symmetry.space_group_name_H-M   'P 1'
#
loop_
_entity.id
_entity.type
_entity.pdbx_description
1 polymer ?
#
loop_
_entity_poly.entity_id
_entity_poly.type
_entity_poly.pdbx_seq_one_letter_code
_entity_poly.pdbx_strand_id
1 'polypeptide(L)'
;MQEFLTYLLTNIVKNPQDVKVAEVVEGNTFVYNISVSPDDMGLVIGKEGRTIKSVRALAKAKAIKEGVMIKVELLEPDGSKRMRPEPEAEVMPESGSDE
;
A
#
# COMPACT_ATOMS: atom_id res chain seq x y z
N MET A 1 -5.41 9.06 7.98
CA MET A 1 -4.06 8.92 7.37
C MET A 1 -4.00 9.38 5.92
N GLN A 2 -5.03 9.12 5.12
CA GLN A 2 -5.11 9.47 3.70
C GLN A 2 -4.62 10.90 3.38
N GLU A 3 -5.18 11.92 4.04
CA GLU A 3 -4.79 13.33 3.86
C GLU A 3 -3.30 13.59 4.08
N PHE A 4 -2.69 12.90 5.04
CA PHE A 4 -1.27 13.04 5.35
C PHE A 4 -0.40 12.48 4.22
N LEU A 5 -0.75 11.30 3.70
CA LEU A 5 -0.05 10.70 2.56
C LEU A 5 -0.24 11.56 1.29
N THR A 6 -1.46 12.01 1.02
CA THR A 6 -1.75 12.92 -0.10
C THR A 6 -0.92 14.19 0.00
N TYR A 7 -0.88 14.83 1.16
CA TYR A 7 -0.10 16.04 1.40
C TYR A 7 1.40 15.82 1.13
N LEU A 8 1.98 14.72 1.62
CA LEU A 8 3.40 14.44 1.37
C LEU A 8 3.68 14.21 -0.12
N LEU A 9 2.84 13.42 -0.79
CA LEU A 9 3.05 13.02 -2.17
C LEU A 9 2.85 14.18 -3.15
N THR A 10 1.84 15.01 -2.96
CA THR A 10 1.59 16.18 -3.83
C THR A 10 2.73 17.19 -3.81
N ASN A 11 3.54 17.21 -2.75
CA ASN A 11 4.73 18.05 -2.66
C ASN A 11 6.01 17.40 -3.24
N ILE A 12 5.95 16.13 -3.65
CA ILE A 12 7.08 15.38 -4.23
C ILE A 12 6.96 15.27 -5.76
N VAL A 13 5.72 15.15 -6.25
CA VAL A 13 5.42 14.89 -7.66
C VAL A 13 5.30 16.17 -8.49
N LYS A 14 5.35 16.04 -9.82
CA LYS A 14 5.08 17.13 -10.76
C LYS A 14 3.58 17.29 -11.04
N ASN A 15 2.82 16.20 -11.01
CA ASN A 15 1.38 16.20 -11.28
C ASN A 15 0.58 15.92 -10.00
N PRO A 16 0.37 16.92 -9.12
CA PRO A 16 -0.32 16.72 -7.85
C PRO A 16 -1.77 16.26 -8.02
N GLN A 17 -2.43 16.63 -9.13
CA GLN A 17 -3.79 16.20 -9.46
C GLN A 17 -3.91 14.68 -9.73
N ASP A 18 -2.81 14.02 -10.08
CA ASP A 18 -2.81 12.58 -10.42
C ASP A 18 -2.49 11.70 -9.21
N VAL A 19 -2.27 12.30 -8.04
CA VAL A 19 -2.06 11.57 -6.79
C VAL A 19 -3.39 11.06 -6.26
N LYS A 20 -3.55 9.74 -6.20
CA LYS A 20 -4.70 9.07 -5.59
C LYS A 20 -4.24 8.19 -4.45
N VAL A 21 -4.93 8.28 -3.33
CA VAL A 21 -4.70 7.42 -2.16
C VAL A 21 -6.01 6.73 -1.84
N ALA A 22 -6.07 5.42 -1.99
CA ALA A 22 -7.20 4.59 -1.61
C ALA A 22 -6.90 3.88 -0.27
N GLU A 23 -7.91 3.79 0.59
CA GLU A 23 -7.82 3.08 1.87
C GLU A 23 -8.62 1.78 1.77
N VAL A 24 -8.00 0.68 2.18
CA VAL A 24 -8.61 -0.65 2.28
C VAL A 24 -8.35 -1.18 3.68
N VAL A 25 -9.35 -1.82 4.28
CA VAL A 25 -9.21 -2.41 5.63
C VAL A 25 -9.07 -3.91 5.48
N GLU A 26 -7.94 -4.45 5.91
CA GLU A 26 -7.64 -5.89 5.93
C GLU A 26 -7.47 -6.35 7.38
N GLY A 27 -8.52 -6.93 7.95
CA GLY A 27 -8.56 -7.33 9.36
C GLY A 27 -8.35 -6.12 10.28
N ASN A 28 -7.21 -6.06 10.98
CA ASN A 28 -6.84 -4.94 11.86
C ASN A 28 -5.77 -4.00 11.24
N THR A 29 -5.58 -4.07 9.92
CA THR A 29 -4.58 -3.28 9.19
C THR A 29 -5.25 -2.37 8.18
N PHE A 30 -4.88 -1.08 8.20
CA PHE A 30 -5.26 -0.13 7.15
C PHE A 30 -4.22 -0.15 6.03
N VAL A 31 -4.61 -0.59 4.85
CA VAL A 31 -3.78 -0.61 3.64
C VAL A 31 -4.07 0.64 2.83
N TYR A 32 -3.03 1.44 2.59
CA TYR A 32 -3.07 2.66 1.79
C TYR A 32 -2.42 2.41 0.44
N ASN A 33 -3.24 2.33 -0.59
CA ASN A 33 -2.83 2.14 -1.97
C ASN A 33 -2.65 3.50 -2.64
N ILE A 34 -1.42 3.82 -3.01
CA ILE A 34 -1.04 5.06 -3.66
C ILE A 34 -0.92 4.80 -5.16
N SER A 35 -1.54 5.66 -5.97
CA SER A 35 -1.35 5.70 -7.42
C SER A 35 -0.95 7.11 -7.83
N VAL A 36 0.00 7.22 -8.75
CA VAL A 36 0.50 8.47 -9.29
C VAL A 36 0.67 8.35 -10.80
N SER A 37 0.89 9.48 -11.48
CA SER A 37 1.28 9.48 -12.90
C SER A 37 2.55 8.64 -13.13
N PRO A 38 2.67 7.90 -14.24
CA PRO A 38 3.89 7.16 -14.60
C PRO A 38 5.15 8.03 -14.56
N ASP A 39 5.04 9.30 -14.94
CA ASP A 39 6.16 10.25 -14.95
C ASP A 39 6.67 10.60 -13.54
N ASP A 40 5.82 10.43 -12.53
CA ASP A 40 6.09 10.77 -11.14
C ASP A 40 6.52 9.55 -10.30
N MET A 41 6.34 8.34 -10.80
CA MET A 41 6.74 7.09 -10.13
C MET A 41 8.21 7.12 -9.71
N GLY A 42 9.10 7.55 -10.62
CA GLY A 42 10.52 7.66 -10.32
C GLY A 42 10.84 8.63 -9.18
N LEU A 43 10.08 9.72 -9.05
CA LEU A 43 10.24 10.71 -7.97
C LEU A 43 9.76 10.16 -6.63
N VAL A 44 8.60 9.48 -6.63
CA VAL A 44 7.99 8.90 -5.43
C VAL A 44 8.83 7.74 -4.89
N ILE A 45 9.34 6.86 -5.76
CA ILE A 45 10.28 5.81 -5.36
C ILE A 45 11.57 6.46 -4.86
N GLY A 46 12.12 7.39 -5.66
CA GLY A 46 13.39 8.03 -5.40
C GLY A 46 14.59 7.10 -5.56
N LYS A 47 15.80 7.66 -5.52
CA LYS A 47 17.05 6.88 -5.64
C LYS A 47 17.10 5.79 -4.55
N GLU A 48 17.29 4.53 -4.95
CA GLU A 48 17.33 3.35 -4.06
C GLU A 48 16.06 3.14 -3.20
N GLY A 49 14.93 3.72 -3.65
CA GLY A 49 13.68 3.69 -2.89
C GLY A 49 13.68 4.61 -1.66
N ARG A 50 14.63 5.54 -1.55
CA ARG A 50 14.81 6.36 -0.34
C ARG A 50 13.57 7.21 -0.03
N THR A 51 12.94 7.80 -1.04
CA THR A 51 11.77 8.66 -0.86
C THR A 51 10.58 7.86 -0.33
N ILE A 52 10.20 6.76 -1.00
CA ILE A 52 9.08 5.92 -0.54
C ILE A 52 9.33 5.28 0.83
N LYS A 53 10.59 4.92 1.14
CA LYS A 53 10.98 4.42 2.48
C LYS A 53 10.75 5.49 3.56
N SER A 54 11.14 6.74 3.30
CA SER A 54 10.92 7.85 4.23
C SER A 54 9.43 8.14 4.43
N VAL A 55 8.64 8.16 3.34
CA VAL A 55 7.18 8.33 3.42
C VAL A 55 6.55 7.23 4.28
N ARG A 56 6.93 5.97 4.06
CA ARG A 56 6.49 4.83 4.89
C ARG A 56 6.88 4.98 6.36
N ALA A 57 8.11 5.42 6.64
CA ALA A 57 8.57 5.63 8.00
C ALA A 57 7.76 6.71 8.73
N LEU A 58 7.45 7.83 8.05
CA LEU A 58 6.61 8.89 8.59
C LEU A 58 5.18 8.42 8.85
N ALA A 59 4.58 7.71 7.89
CA ALA A 59 3.24 7.14 8.05
C ALA A 59 3.20 6.16 9.23
N LYS A 60 4.22 5.30 9.37
CA LYS A 60 4.33 4.35 10.49
C LYS A 60 4.48 5.06 11.84
N ALA A 61 5.26 6.14 11.91
CA ALA A 61 5.40 6.93 13.13
C ALA A 61 4.06 7.54 13.58
N LYS A 62 3.28 8.07 12.64
CA LYS A 62 1.92 8.57 12.92
C LYS A 62 0.98 7.45 13.35
N ALA A 63 1.01 6.30 12.67
CA ALA A 63 0.19 5.14 12.99
C ALA A 63 0.46 4.58 14.40
N ILE A 64 1.74 4.51 14.81
CA ILE A 64 2.13 4.12 16.17
C ILE A 64 1.51 5.04 17.21
N LYS A 65 1.52 6.36 16.95
CA LYS A 65 0.89 7.35 17.83
C LYS A 65 -0.64 7.16 17.92
N GLU A 66 -1.27 6.75 16.82
CA GLU A 66 -2.71 6.50 16.72
C GLU A 66 -3.13 5.09 17.19
N GLY A 67 -2.17 4.20 17.48
CA GLY A 67 -2.45 2.83 17.92
C GLY A 67 -2.98 1.91 16.82
N VAL A 68 -2.76 2.24 15.54
CA VAL A 68 -3.28 1.48 14.39
C VAL A 68 -2.16 0.81 13.61
N MET A 69 -2.43 -0.34 13.00
CA MET A 69 -1.51 -0.97 12.05
C MET A 69 -1.79 -0.47 10.64
N ILE A 70 -0.73 -0.13 9.91
CA ILE A 70 -0.84 0.36 8.54
C ILE A 70 0.11 -0.36 7.59
N LYS A 71 -0.28 -0.42 6.32
CA LYS A 71 0.55 -0.83 5.19
C LYS A 71 0.42 0.24 4.10
N VAL A 72 1.51 0.57 3.43
CA VAL A 72 1.52 1.58 2.36
C VAL A 72 2.10 0.97 1.09
N GLU A 73 1.27 0.86 0.06
CA GLU A 73 1.61 0.26 -1.22
C GLU A 73 1.59 1.32 -2.31
N LEU A 74 2.61 1.30 -3.17
CA LEU A 74 2.66 2.13 -4.36
C LEU A 74 2.29 1.22 -5.53
N LEU A 75 1.14 1.49 -6.15
CA LEU A 75 0.64 0.73 -7.28
C LEU A 75 1.37 1.18 -8.54
N GLU A 76 1.89 0.22 -9.30
CA GLU A 76 2.43 0.48 -10.63
C GLU A 76 1.26 0.69 -11.62
N PRO A 77 1.36 1.66 -12.54
CA PRO A 77 0.34 1.91 -13.55
C PRO A 77 0.23 0.78 -14.58
N ASP A 78 1.21 -0.12 -14.64
CA ASP A 78 1.22 -1.29 -15.50
C ASP A 78 1.44 -2.55 -14.66
N GLY A 79 0.51 -3.51 -14.75
CA GLY A 79 0.26 -4.59 -13.79
C GLY A 79 1.34 -5.68 -13.64
N SER A 80 2.61 -5.33 -13.58
CA SER A 80 3.74 -6.26 -13.60
C SER A 80 4.42 -6.46 -12.24
N LYS A 81 3.66 -6.81 -11.18
CA LYS A 81 3.95 -7.99 -10.32
C LYS A 81 2.98 -8.16 -9.15
N ARG A 82 2.23 -9.26 -9.26
CA ARG A 82 1.76 -10.15 -8.17
C ARG A 82 0.73 -9.54 -7.21
N MET A 83 -0.51 -9.53 -7.68
CA MET A 83 -1.61 -10.05 -6.88
C MET A 83 -1.16 -11.43 -6.39
N ARG A 84 -0.73 -11.53 -5.12
CA ARG A 84 -0.64 -12.84 -4.49
C ARG A 84 -2.09 -13.20 -4.24
N PRO A 85 -2.68 -14.22 -4.89
CA PRO A 85 -3.92 -14.76 -4.36
C PRO A 85 -3.63 -15.11 -2.89
N GLU A 86 -4.59 -14.77 -2.04
CA GLU A 86 -4.60 -15.17 -0.63
C GLU A 86 -4.24 -16.66 -0.54
N PRO A 87 -3.52 -17.11 0.50
CA PRO A 87 -3.27 -18.53 0.65
C PRO A 87 -4.63 -19.22 0.65
N GLU A 88 -4.87 -20.08 -0.35
CA GLU A 88 -5.99 -21.01 -0.35
C GLU A 88 -5.97 -21.68 1.02
N ALA A 89 -6.95 -21.33 1.85
CA ALA A 89 -7.16 -21.98 3.13
C ALA A 89 -7.15 -23.48 2.85
N GLU A 90 -6.29 -24.20 3.57
CA GLU A 90 -6.25 -25.65 3.61
C GLU A 90 -7.68 -26.16 3.81
N VAL A 91 -8.32 -26.63 2.73
CA VAL A 91 -9.47 -27.51 2.86
C VAL A 91 -8.89 -28.91 2.99
N MET A 92 -8.66 -29.32 4.23
CA MET A 92 -8.44 -30.73 4.55
C MET A 92 -9.62 -31.55 4.02
N PRO A 93 -9.40 -32.75 3.49
CA PRO A 93 -10.49 -33.56 2.94
C PRO A 93 -11.42 -34.02 4.07
N GLU A 94 -12.67 -33.58 4.04
CA GLU A 94 -13.75 -34.29 4.72
C GLU A 94 -14.24 -35.41 3.79
N SER A 95 -13.57 -36.55 3.89
CA SER A 95 -14.18 -37.85 3.64
C SER A 95 -13.96 -38.64 4.93
N GLY A 96 -14.94 -38.70 5.83
CA GLY A 96 -16.16 -39.45 5.56
C GLY A 96 -15.89 -40.88 6.03
N SER A 97 -16.23 -41.14 7.29
CA SER A 97 -16.47 -42.48 7.80
C SER A 97 -17.56 -43.14 6.95
N ASP A 98 -17.28 -44.29 6.35
CA ASP A 98 -18.25 -45.38 6.13
C ASP A 98 -17.51 -46.59 5.52
N GLU A 99 -17.07 -47.50 6.39
CA GLU A 99 -17.33 -48.96 6.35
C GLU A 99 -16.74 -49.63 7.60
#